data_AF-A0A351J046-F1
#
_entry.id   AF-A0A351J046-F1
#
_cell.length_a   1.000
_cell.length_b   1.000
_cell.length_c   1.000
_cell.angle_alpha   90.00
_cell.angle_beta   90.00
_cell.angle_gamma   90.00
#
_symmetry.space_group_name_H-M   'P 1'
#
loop_
_entity.id
_entity.type
_entity.pdbx_description
1 polymer ?
#
loop_
_entity_poly.entity_id
_entity_poly.type
_entity_poly.pdbx_seq_one_letter_code
_entity_poly.pdbx_strand_id
1 'polypeptide(L)'
;MKIKIVAIAYRCPACSKDVMGEVDLFELGGEGTSIPCDCGESEVSLMLGAEGKIKISIPCLFCPESHRYQLAGVSFFERDLFTLACKYTSVDIVFMGDPTHVLNALEESEKQLIEMFREAMDEAGEEEQEYDC
;
A
#
# COMPACT_ATOMS: atom_id res chain seq x y z
N MET A 1 17.48 0.31 -24.53
CA MET A 1 16.81 -0.46 -23.46
C MET A 1 16.18 0.57 -22.54
N LYS A 2 14.84 0.66 -22.44
CA LYS A 2 14.21 1.61 -21.50
C LYS A 2 14.28 0.98 -20.11
N ILE A 3 14.91 1.68 -19.17
CA ILE A 3 14.87 1.32 -17.76
C ILE A 3 13.42 1.54 -17.31
N LYS A 4 12.80 0.49 -16.77
CA LYS A 4 11.44 0.59 -16.22
C LYS A 4 11.55 0.87 -14.74
N ILE A 5 10.99 2.00 -14.33
CA ILE A 5 10.89 2.46 -12.95
C ILE A 5 9.45 2.25 -12.53
N VAL A 6 9.25 1.70 -11.33
CA VAL A 6 7.95 1.47 -10.73
C VAL A 6 7.88 2.29 -9.45
N ALA A 7 6.93 3.21 -9.37
CA ALA A 7 6.60 3.88 -8.12
C ALA A 7 5.89 2.91 -7.19
N ILE A 8 6.16 3.02 -5.90
CA ILE A 8 5.52 2.25 -4.84
C ILE A 8 5.12 3.24 -3.74
N ALA A 9 3.86 3.21 -3.35
CA ALA A 9 3.34 4.01 -2.25
C ALA A 9 2.64 3.13 -1.21
N TYR A 10 2.86 3.41 0.07
CA TYR A 10 2.21 2.75 1.19
C TYR A 10 1.98 3.74 2.35
N ARG A 11 1.07 3.40 3.27
CA ARG A 11 0.81 4.20 4.47
C ARG A 11 1.56 3.61 5.68
N CYS A 12 2.36 4.43 6.35
CA CYS A 12 3.12 4.01 7.52
C CYS A 12 2.17 3.67 8.69
N PRO A 13 2.26 2.46 9.29
CA PRO A 13 1.43 2.13 10.46
C PRO A 13 1.78 2.91 11.73
N ALA A 14 2.99 3.46 11.82
CA ALA A 14 3.47 4.16 13.01
C ALA A 14 3.14 5.66 13.01
N CYS A 15 3.31 6.33 11.88
CA CYS A 15 3.10 7.79 11.76
C CYS A 15 1.93 8.18 10.85
N SER A 16 1.25 7.21 10.24
CA SER A 16 0.10 7.40 9.34
C SER A 16 0.37 8.23 8.08
N LYS A 17 1.63 8.59 7.81
CA LYS A 17 2.02 9.31 6.59
C LYS A 17 2.10 8.36 5.41
N ASP A 18 1.76 8.89 4.25
CA ASP A 18 2.02 8.23 2.99
C ASP A 18 3.50 8.34 2.63
N VAL A 19 4.08 7.19 2.28
CA VAL A 19 5.48 7.04 1.90
C VAL A 19 5.50 6.56 0.46
N MET A 20 6.27 7.24 -0.38
CA MET A 20 6.43 6.89 -1.78
C MET A 20 7.91 6.76 -2.13
N GLY A 21 8.24 5.73 -2.89
CA GLY A 21 9.57 5.50 -3.43
C GLY A 21 9.49 4.95 -4.84
N GLU A 22 10.62 4.90 -5.51
CA GLU A 22 10.77 4.34 -6.84
C GLU A 22 11.69 3.13 -6.79
N VAL A 23 11.40 2.14 -7.61
CA VAL A 23 12.19 0.91 -7.71
C VAL A 23 12.41 0.60 -9.18
N ASP A 24 13.65 0.28 -9.53
CA ASP A 24 13.97 -0.25 -10.84
C ASP A 24 14.27 -1.77 -10.81
N LEU A 25 14.25 -2.38 -12.00
CA LEU A 25 14.50 -3.83 -12.15
C LEU A 25 15.94 -4.23 -11.77
N PHE A 26 16.91 -3.33 -11.91
CA PHE A 26 18.32 -3.61 -11.61
C PHE A 26 18.56 -3.68 -10.10
N GLU A 27 17.94 -2.78 -9.34
CA GLU A 27 17.97 -2.78 -7.88
C GLU A 27 17.38 -4.07 -7.29
N LEU A 28 16.30 -4.58 -7.89
CA LEU A 28 15.69 -5.84 -7.45
C LEU A 28 16.57 -7.08 -7.68
N GLY A 29 17.39 -7.07 -8.74
CA GLY A 29 18.23 -8.21 -9.13
C GLY A 29 19.44 -8.45 -8.22
N GLY A 30 19.75 -7.52 -7.31
CA GLY A 30 20.85 -7.60 -6.35
C GLY A 30 20.41 -8.13 -4.97
N GLU A 31 20.70 -7.38 -3.91
CA GLU A 31 20.35 -7.73 -2.52
C GLU A 31 18.87 -7.43 -2.18
N GLY A 32 18.11 -6.91 -3.14
CA GLY A 32 16.78 -6.34 -2.91
C GLY A 32 16.86 -4.85 -2.60
N THR A 33 15.70 -4.21 -2.58
CA THR A 33 15.55 -2.78 -2.26
C THR A 33 14.52 -2.59 -1.17
N SER A 34 14.62 -1.49 -0.44
CA SER A 34 13.71 -1.11 0.64
C SER A 34 13.35 0.36 0.57
N ILE A 35 12.10 0.68 0.83
CA ILE A 35 11.55 2.03 0.89
C ILE A 35 11.23 2.33 2.36
N PRO A 36 12.15 2.95 3.11
CA PRO A 36 11.94 3.30 4.51
C PRO A 36 11.00 4.50 4.62
N CYS A 37 10.23 4.55 5.70
CA CYS A 37 9.53 5.77 6.11
C CYS A 37 10.51 6.72 6.80
N ASP A 38 10.29 8.04 6.65
CA ASP A 38 11.08 9.07 7.32
C ASP A 38 10.99 9.00 8.86
N CYS A 39 9.98 8.33 9.43
CA CYS A 39 9.90 8.09 10.88
C CYS A 39 10.84 6.96 11.36
N GLY A 40 11.35 6.12 10.46
CA GLY A 40 12.25 5.00 10.76
C GLY A 40 11.58 3.74 11.34
N GLU A 41 10.26 3.74 11.53
CA GLU A 41 9.55 2.60 12.15
C GLU A 41 8.96 1.60 11.14
N SER A 42 8.92 1.94 9.86
CA SER A 42 8.37 1.07 8.82
C SER A 42 9.15 1.15 7.53
N GLU A 43 9.15 0.05 6.79
CA GLU A 43 9.71 -0.02 5.44
C GLU A 43 8.94 -1.03 4.60
N VAL A 44 8.84 -0.77 3.29
CA VAL A 44 8.46 -1.78 2.30
C VAL A 44 9.73 -2.37 1.71
N SER A 45 9.86 -3.69 1.69
CA SER A 45 11.03 -4.36 1.09
C SER A 45 10.63 -5.23 -0.10
N LEU A 46 11.48 -5.23 -1.13
CA LEU A 46 11.31 -5.98 -2.36
C LEU A 46 12.58 -6.74 -2.69
N MET A 47 12.45 -8.00 -3.11
CA MET A 47 13.57 -8.83 -3.51
C MET A 47 13.19 -9.74 -4.68
N LEU A 48 14.07 -9.85 -5.67
CA LEU A 48 13.91 -10.82 -6.75
C LEU A 48 14.29 -12.23 -6.24
N GLY A 49 13.34 -13.16 -6.26
CA GLY A 49 13.55 -14.56 -5.92
C GLY A 49 14.09 -15.40 -7.07
N ALA A 50 14.52 -16.63 -6.76
CA ALA A 50 15.19 -17.58 -7.67
C ALA A 50 14.38 -18.04 -8.91
N GLU A 51 13.16 -17.57 -9.10
CA GLU A 51 12.27 -17.92 -10.22
C GLU A 51 11.75 -16.69 -10.99
N GLY A 52 12.39 -15.52 -10.83
CA GLY A 52 11.90 -14.26 -11.42
C GLY A 52 10.62 -13.73 -10.75
N LYS A 53 10.28 -14.25 -9.57
CA LYS A 53 9.19 -13.78 -8.72
C LYS A 53 9.69 -12.71 -7.77
N ILE A 54 8.98 -11.60 -7.68
CA ILE A 54 9.26 -10.52 -6.74
C ILE A 54 8.59 -10.88 -5.42
N LYS A 55 9.38 -10.95 -4.35
CA LYS A 55 8.87 -11.03 -2.98
C LYS A 55 8.76 -9.61 -2.45
N ILE A 56 7.59 -9.23 -1.98
CA ILE A 56 7.34 -7.93 -1.38
C ILE A 56 6.82 -8.10 0.05
N SER A 57 7.35 -7.32 0.98
CA SER A 57 6.90 -7.24 2.37
C SER A 57 6.37 -5.83 2.63
N ILE A 58 5.11 -5.73 3.06
CA ILE A 58 4.40 -4.47 3.29
C ILE A 58 3.91 -4.40 4.73
N PRO A 59 4.25 -3.36 5.49
CA PRO A 59 3.66 -3.10 6.80
C PRO A 59 2.19 -2.67 6.64
N CYS A 60 1.29 -3.18 7.49
CA CYS A 60 -0.14 -2.90 7.37
C CYS A 60 -0.60 -1.91 8.44
N LEU A 61 -1.34 -0.87 8.04
CA LEU A 61 -1.99 0.05 8.98
C LEU A 61 -3.24 -0.58 9.64
N PHE A 62 -3.91 -1.48 8.93
CA PHE A 62 -5.23 -2.01 9.34
C PHE A 62 -5.17 -3.32 10.13
N CYS A 63 -4.02 -3.99 10.14
CA CYS A 63 -3.84 -5.24 10.88
C CYS A 63 -2.44 -5.27 11.52
N PRO A 64 -2.26 -6.03 12.61
CA PRO A 64 -0.98 -6.08 13.32
C PRO A 64 0.11 -6.86 12.58
N GLU A 65 -0.19 -7.44 11.41
CA GLU A 65 0.75 -8.26 10.64
C GLU A 65 1.35 -7.50 9.46
N SER A 66 2.65 -7.71 9.21
CA SER A 66 3.27 -7.33 7.94
C SER A 66 2.94 -8.36 6.87
N HIS A 67 2.32 -7.93 5.78
CA HIS A 67 1.92 -8.82 4.70
C HIS A 67 3.09 -9.13 3.76
N ARG A 68 3.19 -10.40 3.35
CA ARG A 68 4.17 -10.86 2.37
C ARG A 68 3.46 -11.39 1.13
N TYR A 69 3.83 -10.89 -0.04
CA TYR A 69 3.30 -11.33 -1.32
C TYR A 69 4.41 -11.82 -2.25
N GLN A 70 4.02 -12.68 -3.18
CA GLN A 70 4.85 -13.10 -4.30
C GLN A 70 4.16 -12.69 -5.60
N LEU A 71 4.84 -11.85 -6.36
CA LEU A 71 4.36 -11.32 -7.64
C LEU A 71 5.19 -11.90 -8.77
N ALA A 72 4.56 -12.15 -9.92
CA ALA A 72 5.30 -12.45 -11.14
C ALA A 72 6.00 -11.16 -11.61
N GLY A 73 7.32 -11.19 -11.83
CA GLY A 73 8.09 -9.98 -12.19
C GLY A 73 7.56 -9.27 -13.43
N VAL A 74 7.10 -10.03 -14.43
CA VAL A 74 6.48 -9.47 -15.65
C VAL A 74 5.26 -8.59 -15.33
N SER A 75 4.37 -9.04 -14.44
CA SER A 75 3.15 -8.29 -14.10
C SER A 75 3.42 -7.04 -13.28
N PHE A 76 4.52 -7.01 -12.53
CA PHE A 76 4.92 -5.87 -11.71
C PHE A 76 5.41 -4.69 -12.58
N PHE A 77 6.15 -4.98 -13.66
CA PHE A 77 6.72 -3.94 -14.53
C PHE A 77 5.86 -3.58 -15.75
N GLU A 78 4.80 -4.32 -16.05
CA GLU A 78 3.95 -4.08 -17.22
C GLU A 78 2.65 -3.34 -16.92
N ARG A 79 2.21 -3.30 -15.67
CA ARG A 79 0.94 -2.66 -15.30
C ARG A 79 1.16 -1.19 -14.95
N ASP A 80 0.25 -0.34 -15.42
CA ASP A 80 0.23 1.09 -15.10
C ASP A 80 -0.17 1.34 -13.64
N LEU A 81 -1.01 0.48 -13.08
CA LEU A 81 -1.37 0.48 -11.67
C LEU A 81 -1.63 -0.96 -11.20
N PHE A 82 -1.14 -1.26 -10.01
CA PHE A 82 -1.32 -2.53 -9.33
C PHE A 82 -1.40 -2.30 -7.82
N THR A 83 -2.44 -2.82 -7.19
CA THR A 83 -2.65 -2.70 -5.75
C THR A 83 -2.62 -4.07 -5.07
N LEU A 84 -2.27 -4.08 -3.79
CA LEU A 84 -2.43 -5.24 -2.94
C LEU A 84 -3.25 -4.85 -1.73
N ALA A 85 -4.27 -5.65 -1.44
CA ALA A 85 -5.17 -5.46 -0.32
C ALA A 85 -4.74 -6.25 0.92
N CYS A 86 -4.98 -5.68 2.09
CA CYS A 86 -4.93 -6.40 3.37
C CYS A 86 -5.86 -7.61 3.32
N LYS A 87 -5.35 -8.81 3.64
CA LYS A 87 -6.16 -10.04 3.62
C LYS A 87 -7.29 -10.07 4.65
N TYR A 88 -7.19 -9.23 5.69
CA TYR A 88 -8.18 -9.18 6.77
C TYR A 88 -9.27 -8.16 6.50
N THR A 89 -8.91 -6.96 6.02
CA THR A 89 -9.85 -5.86 5.83
C THR A 89 -10.27 -5.65 4.39
N SER A 90 -9.60 -6.31 3.43
CA SER A 90 -9.78 -6.10 1.98
C SER A 90 -9.51 -4.67 1.50
N VAL A 91 -8.89 -3.83 2.34
CA VAL A 91 -8.49 -2.46 1.99
C VAL A 91 -7.14 -2.49 1.31
N ASP A 92 -6.97 -1.72 0.24
CA ASP A 92 -5.70 -1.54 -0.46
C ASP A 92 -4.65 -0.88 0.47
N ILE A 93 -3.49 -1.52 0.60
CA ILE A 93 -2.43 -1.11 1.54
C ILE A 93 -1.13 -0.69 0.84
N VAL A 94 -0.98 -1.02 -0.43
CA VAL A 94 0.15 -0.59 -1.25
C VAL A 94 -0.29 -0.41 -2.70
N PHE A 95 0.25 0.62 -3.33
CA PHE A 95 -0.03 1.04 -4.70
C PHE A 95 1.28 1.05 -5.48
N MET A 96 1.32 0.39 -6.64
CA MET A 96 2.54 0.20 -7.42
C MET A 96 2.27 0.43 -8.90
N GLY A 97 3.19 1.06 -9.64
CA GLY A 97 3.05 1.25 -11.08
C GLY A 97 3.64 2.58 -11.57
N ASP A 98 2.94 3.21 -12.50
CA ASP A 98 3.25 4.56 -12.98
C ASP A 98 3.04 5.58 -11.84
N PRO A 99 3.98 6.51 -11.61
CA PRO A 99 3.90 7.47 -10.51
C PRO A 99 2.60 8.28 -10.48
N THR A 100 2.08 8.68 -11.64
CA THR A 100 0.85 9.49 -11.73
C THR A 100 -0.36 8.67 -11.32
N HIS A 101 -0.43 7.42 -11.79
CA HIS A 101 -1.53 6.51 -11.44
C HIS A 101 -1.48 6.09 -9.97
N VAL A 102 -0.28 5.87 -9.42
CA VAL A 102 -0.08 5.55 -8.01
C VAL A 102 -0.55 6.70 -7.11
N LEU A 103 -0.19 7.94 -7.43
CA LEU A 103 -0.63 9.12 -6.67
C LEU A 103 -2.15 9.29 -6.71
N ASN A 104 -2.75 9.19 -7.89
CA ASN A 104 -4.21 9.28 -8.04
C ASN A 104 -4.93 8.20 -7.22
N ALA A 105 -4.46 6.94 -7.29
CA ALA A 105 -5.06 5.83 -6.56
C ALA A 105 -4.93 5.99 -5.04
N LEU A 106 -3.81 6.54 -4.57
CA LEU A 106 -3.58 6.84 -3.16
C LEU A 106 -4.57 7.92 -2.66
N GLU A 107 -4.76 8.99 -3.42
CA GLU A 107 -5.73 10.05 -3.10
C GLU A 107 -7.18 9.53 -3.13
N GLU A 108 -7.52 8.68 -4.11
CA GLU A 108 -8.84 8.05 -4.19
C GLU A 108 -9.08 7.10 -3.00
N SER A 109 -8.07 6.32 -2.61
CA SER A 109 -8.14 5.45 -1.45
C SER A 109 -8.37 6.23 -0.16
N GLU A 110 -7.70 7.37 0.03
CA GLU A 110 -7.93 8.23 1.19
C GLU A 110 -9.38 8.75 1.24
N LYS A 111 -9.91 9.21 0.11
CA LYS A 111 -11.32 9.67 0.02
C LYS A 111 -12.30 8.56 0.36
N GLN A 112 -12.08 7.35 -0.16
CA GLN A 112 -12.92 6.19 0.14
C GLN A 112 -12.89 5.84 1.63
N LEU A 113 -11.71 5.87 2.25
CA LEU A 113 -11.59 5.63 3.69
C LEU A 113 -12.36 6.68 4.50
N ILE A 114 -12.23 7.96 4.18
CA ILE A 114 -12.95 9.04 4.86
C ILE A 114 -14.47 8.86 4.72
N GLU A 115 -14.95 8.50 3.52
CA GLU A 115 -16.37 8.26 3.29
C GLU A 115 -16.89 7.08 4.12
N MET A 116 -16.17 5.95 4.11
CA MET A 116 -16.52 4.79 4.93
C MET A 116 -16.60 5.13 6.43
N PHE A 117 -15.67 5.94 6.94
CA PHE A 117 -15.73 6.41 8.33
C PHE A 117 -16.93 7.33 8.59
N ARG A 118 -17.28 8.18 7.62
CA ARG A 118 -18.43 9.08 7.75
C ARG A 118 -19.74 8.30 7.81
N GLU A 119 -19.95 7.36 6.88
CA GLU A 119 -21.13 6.50 6.85
C GLU A 119 -21.28 5.73 8.17
N ALA A 120 -20.19 5.17 8.70
CA ALA A 120 -20.21 4.47 9.98
C ALA A 120 -20.54 5.36 11.19
N MET A 121 -20.21 6.67 11.14
CA MET A 121 -20.57 7.62 12.19
C MET A 121 -22.03 8.08 12.08
N ASP A 122 -22.53 8.27 10.86
CA ASP A 122 -23.92 8.69 10.62
C ASP A 122 -24.91 7.58 11.02
N GLU A 123 -24.57 6.30 10.79
CA GLU A 123 -25.36 5.14 11.24
C GLU A 123 -25.39 5.01 12.78
N ALA A 124 -24.36 5.46 13.49
CA ALA A 124 -24.30 5.44 14.96
C ALA A 124 -25.06 6.61 15.62
N GLY A 125 -25.48 7.61 14.84
CA GLY A 125 -26.17 8.81 15.32
C GLY A 125 -27.69 8.68 15.48
N GLU A 126 -28.28 7.52 15.17
CA GLU A 126 -29.74 7.31 15.23
C GLU A 126 -30.25 6.64 16.53
N GLU A 127 -29.37 6.29 17.49
CA GLU A 127 -29.78 5.66 18.77
C GLU A 127 -29.56 6.54 20.02
N GLU A 128 -29.89 7.84 19.98
CA GLU A 128 -30.02 8.64 21.23
C GLU A 128 -31.23 9.60 21.18
N GLN A 129 -32.45 9.05 21.06
CA GLN A 129 -33.67 9.72 21.53
C GLN A 129 -34.59 8.71 22.23
N GLU A 130 -34.52 8.68 23.57
CA GLU A 130 -35.66 8.55 24.51
C GLU A 130 -35.15 8.00 25.85
N TYR A 131 -34.73 8.87 26.77
CA TYR A 131 -35.00 8.68 28.20
C TYR A 131 -35.20 10.05 28.85
N ASP A 132 -36.48 10.34 29.01
CA ASP A 132 -37.09 11.38 29.84
C ASP A 132 -36.63 11.25 31.30
N CYS A 133 -36.22 12.36 31.91
CA CYS A 133 -36.27 12.56 33.36
C CYS A 133 -36.57 14.03 33.67
#